data_AF-A0A8J3EBR8-F1
#
_entry.id   AF-A0A8J3EBR8-F1
#
_cell.length_a   1.000
_cell.length_b   1.000
_cell.length_c   1.000
_cell.angle_alpha   90.00
_cell.angle_beta   90.00
_cell.angle_gamma   90.00
#
_symmetry.space_group_name_H-M   'P 1'
#
loop_
_entity.id
_entity.type
_entity.pdbx_description
1 polymer ?
#
loop_
_entity_poly.entity_id
_entity_poly.type
_entity_poly.pdbx_seq_one_letter_code
_entity_poly.pdbx_strand_id
1 'polypeptide(L)'
;MARTVLVGLTLVFTAFPVLAALGFWFLLPDPRALLDAGPGELGALLAGLFAPPALAFLAAAHLLQRRELGLLRDAVARSAEALTLQQQQLGVAIREYRAQTEVLRAQGEIVQEGVRVGRRQIEAIGQHAQETRALRLAAEWNLTVRELTLLLTAMFRLAFGWRRMGGDPDEPTLEEVPLPGPEELALRILRMLPAAPREGWTLEMDPRFARHARRYLEVYERFLARLPRREAAGGGMIDRSFFEASIYGQIHARLSLLPRPAEAEAEPELGAAAD
;
A
#
# COMPACT_ATOMS: atom_id res chain seq x y z
N MET A 1 -45.18 44.92 -35.01
CA MET A 1 -46.49 44.54 -35.59
C MET A 1 -47.65 44.66 -34.61
N ALA A 2 -47.54 44.25 -33.35
CA ALA A 2 -48.61 44.50 -32.37
C ALA A 2 -48.97 46.00 -32.22
N ARG A 3 -47.96 46.89 -32.17
CA ARG A 3 -48.17 48.35 -32.16
C ARG A 3 -48.86 48.88 -33.42
N THR A 4 -48.55 48.36 -34.61
CA THR A 4 -49.14 48.83 -35.87
C THR A 4 -50.57 48.36 -36.04
N VAL A 5 -50.89 47.13 -35.58
CA VAL A 5 -52.26 46.63 -35.51
C VAL A 5 -53.06 47.43 -34.49
N LEU A 6 -52.51 47.69 -33.30
CA LEU A 6 -53.16 48.48 -32.26
C LEU A 6 -53.44 49.92 -32.72
N VAL A 7 -52.47 50.57 -33.38
CA VAL A 7 -52.64 51.92 -33.95
C VAL A 7 -53.68 51.95 -35.07
N GLY A 8 -53.65 50.97 -35.99
CA GLY A 8 -54.68 50.84 -37.01
C GLY A 8 -56.08 50.62 -36.41
N LEU A 9 -56.15 49.89 -35.30
CA LEU A 9 -57.39 49.62 -34.57
C LEU A 9 -57.97 50.85 -33.90
N THR A 10 -57.11 51.63 -33.21
CA THR A 10 -57.51 52.90 -32.60
C THR A 10 -57.97 53.92 -33.64
N LEU A 11 -57.39 53.87 -34.84
CA LEU A 11 -57.75 54.77 -35.92
C LEU A 11 -59.10 54.39 -36.56
N VAL A 12 -59.38 53.11 -36.74
CA VAL A 12 -60.72 52.65 -37.18
C VAL A 12 -61.78 52.95 -36.12
N PHE A 13 -61.48 52.72 -34.83
CA PHE A 13 -62.45 52.95 -33.75
C PHE A 13 -62.75 54.44 -33.52
N THR A 14 -61.85 55.35 -33.88
CA THR A 14 -62.08 56.80 -33.79
C THR A 14 -62.63 57.39 -35.08
N ALA A 15 -62.10 57.00 -36.25
CA ALA A 15 -62.52 57.57 -37.53
C ALA A 15 -63.86 57.02 -38.02
N PHE A 16 -64.16 55.74 -37.77
CA PHE A 16 -65.40 55.12 -38.24
C PHE A 16 -66.67 55.72 -37.61
N PRO A 17 -66.80 55.89 -36.27
CA PRO A 17 -67.99 56.53 -35.70
C PRO A 17 -68.11 58.00 -36.09
N VAL A 18 -67.00 58.71 -36.33
CA VAL A 18 -67.00 60.09 -36.80
C VAL A 18 -67.49 60.19 -38.25
N LEU A 19 -66.99 59.34 -39.14
CA LEU A 19 -67.44 59.27 -40.54
C LEU A 19 -68.87 58.75 -40.67
N ALA A 20 -69.25 57.80 -39.82
CA ALA A 20 -70.61 57.31 -39.71
C ALA A 20 -71.59 58.39 -39.24
N ALA A 21 -71.24 59.15 -38.19
CA ALA A 21 -72.03 60.27 -37.71
C ALA A 21 -72.13 61.38 -38.77
N LEU A 22 -71.05 61.66 -39.50
CA LEU A 22 -71.04 62.61 -40.63
C LEU A 22 -71.90 62.14 -41.81
N GLY A 23 -71.81 60.86 -42.19
CA GLY A 23 -72.63 60.28 -43.24
C GLY A 23 -74.11 60.23 -42.86
N PHE A 24 -74.39 59.93 -41.59
CA PHE A 24 -75.74 59.95 -41.02
C PHE A 24 -76.33 61.37 -41.00
N TRP A 25 -75.52 62.39 -40.67
CA TRP A 25 -75.92 63.80 -40.73
C TRP A 25 -76.22 64.29 -42.16
N PHE A 26 -75.52 63.75 -43.16
CA PHE A 26 -75.74 64.10 -44.57
C PHE A 26 -76.87 63.31 -45.25
N LEU A 27 -77.16 62.09 -44.80
CA LEU A 27 -78.21 61.23 -45.39
C LEU A 27 -79.59 61.43 -44.77
N LEU A 28 -79.72 62.10 -43.61
CA LEU A 28 -81.03 62.41 -43.03
C LEU A 28 -81.51 63.79 -43.47
N PRO A 29 -82.60 63.88 -44.27
CA PRO A 29 -83.18 65.16 -44.64
C PRO A 29 -83.96 65.83 -43.48
N ASP A 30 -84.28 65.10 -42.40
CA ASP A 30 -85.02 65.64 -41.27
C ASP A 30 -84.52 65.07 -39.91
N PRO A 31 -83.94 65.89 -39.01
CA PRO A 31 -83.35 65.43 -37.75
C PRO A 31 -84.38 65.03 -36.69
N ARG A 32 -85.67 65.37 -36.91
CA ARG A 32 -86.77 65.01 -36.00
C ARG A 32 -87.21 63.54 -36.14
N ALA A 33 -86.92 62.90 -37.28
CA ALA A 33 -87.25 61.50 -37.54
C ALA A 33 -86.52 60.50 -36.63
N LEU A 34 -85.38 60.88 -36.04
CA LEU A 34 -84.68 60.05 -35.04
C LEU A 34 -85.37 60.03 -33.67
N LEU A 35 -86.09 61.10 -33.32
CA LEU A 35 -86.77 61.21 -32.04
C LEU A 35 -88.11 60.47 -32.03
N ASP A 36 -88.71 60.28 -33.22
CA ASP A 36 -89.95 59.50 -33.42
C ASP A 36 -89.68 58.00 -33.72
N ALA A 37 -88.41 57.61 -33.93
CA ALA A 37 -88.03 56.23 -34.21
C ALA A 37 -88.18 55.33 -32.96
N GLY A 38 -88.86 54.20 -33.12
CA GLY A 38 -89.07 53.24 -32.04
C GLY A 38 -87.74 52.64 -31.54
N PRO A 39 -87.67 52.15 -30.28
CA PRO A 39 -86.44 51.61 -29.70
C PRO A 39 -85.83 50.44 -30.49
N GLY A 40 -86.63 49.70 -31.25
CA GLY A 40 -86.15 48.64 -32.14
C GLY A 40 -85.42 49.14 -33.40
N GLU A 41 -85.83 50.27 -33.97
CA GLU A 41 -85.22 50.85 -35.17
C GLU A 41 -83.89 51.52 -34.85
N LEU A 42 -83.80 52.19 -33.69
CA LEU A 42 -82.54 52.70 -33.14
C LEU A 42 -81.54 51.56 -32.84
N GLY A 43 -82.03 50.43 -32.31
CA GLY A 43 -81.23 49.23 -32.10
C GLY A 43 -80.70 48.63 -33.41
N ALA A 44 -81.54 48.56 -34.45
CA ALA A 44 -81.13 48.06 -35.77
C ALA A 44 -80.10 48.98 -36.45
N LEU A 45 -80.23 50.29 -36.27
CA LEU A 45 -79.30 51.27 -36.81
C LEU A 45 -77.92 51.20 -36.13
N LEU A 46 -77.91 51.14 -34.80
CA LEU A 46 -76.68 50.96 -34.02
C LEU A 46 -76.04 49.61 -34.32
N ALA A 47 -76.83 48.54 -34.45
CA ALA A 47 -76.32 47.23 -34.86
C ALA A 47 -75.69 47.27 -36.26
N GLY A 48 -76.36 47.91 -37.23
CA GLY A 48 -75.82 48.08 -38.59
C GLY A 48 -74.53 48.91 -38.62
N LEU A 49 -74.40 49.89 -37.73
CA LEU A 49 -73.21 50.72 -37.64
C LEU A 49 -72.03 50.02 -36.96
N PHE A 50 -72.26 49.34 -35.84
CA PHE A 50 -71.19 48.74 -35.04
C PHE A 50 -70.86 47.29 -35.42
N ALA A 51 -71.74 46.57 -36.12
CA ALA A 51 -71.48 45.18 -36.50
C ALA A 51 -70.30 45.03 -37.49
N PRO A 52 -70.18 45.81 -38.59
CA PRO A 52 -69.05 45.69 -39.52
C PRO A 52 -67.67 45.88 -38.86
N PRO A 53 -67.41 46.93 -38.05
CA PRO A 53 -66.11 47.07 -37.38
C PRO A 53 -65.86 46.00 -36.31
N ALA A 54 -66.90 45.53 -35.60
CA ALA A 54 -66.76 44.43 -34.65
C ALA A 54 -66.38 43.11 -35.34
N LEU A 55 -66.97 42.81 -36.50
CA LEU A 55 -66.61 41.63 -37.30
C LEU A 55 -65.20 41.74 -37.87
N ALA A 56 -64.79 42.91 -38.34
CA ALA A 56 -63.41 43.15 -38.79
C ALA A 56 -62.39 42.94 -37.65
N PHE A 57 -62.74 43.33 -36.42
CA PHE A 57 -61.91 43.10 -35.24
C PHE A 57 -61.78 41.61 -34.91
N LEU A 58 -62.90 40.88 -34.89
CA LEU A 58 -62.89 39.44 -34.65
C LEU A 58 -62.09 38.70 -35.73
N ALA A 59 -62.20 39.11 -36.99
CA ALA A 59 -61.40 38.54 -38.08
C ALA A 59 -59.91 38.84 -37.91
N ALA A 60 -59.53 40.07 -37.54
CA ALA A 60 -58.15 40.45 -37.29
C ALA A 60 -57.55 39.71 -36.08
N ALA A 61 -58.31 39.61 -34.99
CA ALA A 61 -57.94 38.85 -33.80
C ALA A 61 -57.76 37.36 -34.14
N HIS A 62 -58.66 36.78 -34.93
CA HIS A 62 -58.57 35.39 -35.38
C HIS A 62 -57.33 35.14 -36.24
N LEU A 63 -57.01 36.06 -37.17
CA LEU A 63 -55.80 35.95 -38.00
C LEU A 63 -54.52 36.10 -37.18
N LEU A 64 -54.50 37.00 -36.20
CA LEU A 64 -53.37 37.18 -35.28
C LEU A 64 -53.16 35.91 -34.44
N GLN A 65 -54.23 35.35 -33.89
CA GLN A 65 -54.18 34.11 -33.12
C GLN A 65 -53.67 32.94 -33.96
N ARG A 66 -54.07 32.82 -35.23
CA ARG A 66 -53.53 31.81 -36.15
C ARG A 66 -52.03 31.99 -36.39
N ARG A 67 -51.56 33.23 -36.52
CA ARG A 67 -50.14 33.53 -36.72
C ARG A 67 -49.31 33.20 -35.46
N GLU A 68 -49.79 33.56 -34.29
CA GLU A 68 -49.14 33.23 -33.02
C GLU A 68 -49.07 31.72 -32.79
N LEU A 69 -50.15 30.99 -33.09
CA LEU A 69 -50.16 29.53 -33.06
C LEU A 69 -49.15 28.92 -34.04
N GLY A 70 -48.97 29.50 -35.23
CA GLY A 70 -47.93 29.09 -36.17
C GLY A 70 -46.52 29.27 -35.60
N LEU A 71 -46.22 30.45 -35.06
CA LEU A 71 -44.91 30.73 -34.45
C LEU A 71 -44.60 29.85 -33.23
N LEU A 72 -45.61 29.56 -32.40
CA LEU A 72 -45.47 28.64 -31.27
C LEU A 72 -45.21 27.21 -31.74
N ARG A 73 -45.90 26.74 -32.78
CA ARG A 73 -45.64 25.42 -33.39
C ARG A 73 -44.21 25.32 -33.92
N ASP A 74 -43.73 26.34 -34.63
CA ASP A 74 -42.36 26.37 -35.16
C ASP A 74 -41.30 26.44 -34.05
N ALA A 75 -41.60 27.13 -32.95
CA ALA A 75 -40.72 27.16 -31.78
C ALA A 75 -40.65 25.79 -31.09
N VAL A 76 -41.79 25.10 -30.95
CA VAL A 76 -41.86 23.73 -30.39
C VAL A 76 -41.18 22.71 -31.30
N ALA A 77 -41.31 22.83 -32.62
CA ALA A 77 -40.62 21.96 -33.57
C ALA A 77 -39.09 22.10 -33.43
N ARG A 78 -38.58 23.34 -33.37
CA ARG A 78 -37.15 23.60 -33.18
C ARG A 78 -36.63 23.13 -31.82
N SER A 79 -37.41 23.26 -30.74
CA SER A 79 -37.00 22.75 -29.43
C SER A 79 -37.00 21.22 -29.38
N ALA A 80 -37.95 20.56 -30.06
CA ALA A 80 -37.95 19.11 -30.21
C ALA A 80 -36.72 18.63 -30.98
N GLU A 81 -36.38 19.27 -32.10
CA GLU A 81 -35.16 18.95 -32.85
C GLU A 81 -33.89 19.12 -32.00
N ALA A 82 -33.76 20.24 -31.28
CA ALA A 82 -32.62 20.48 -30.40
C ALA A 82 -32.50 19.41 -29.28
N LEU A 83 -33.63 19.01 -28.68
CA LEU A 83 -33.66 17.94 -27.68
C LEU A 83 -33.24 16.60 -28.27
N THR A 84 -33.67 16.27 -29.48
CA THR A 84 -33.26 15.01 -30.14
C THR A 84 -31.76 14.98 -30.42
N LEU A 85 -31.17 16.09 -30.89
CA LEU A 85 -29.72 16.20 -31.09
C LEU A 85 -28.97 16.07 -29.76
N GLN A 86 -29.45 16.72 -28.70
CA GLN A 86 -28.87 16.61 -27.37
C GLN A 86 -28.92 15.16 -26.84
N GLN A 87 -30.04 14.46 -27.03
CA GLN A 87 -30.17 13.05 -26.65
C GLN A 87 -29.18 12.16 -27.42
N GLN A 88 -28.99 12.40 -28.72
CA GLN A 88 -28.01 11.67 -29.52
C GLN A 88 -26.58 11.92 -29.03
N GLN A 89 -26.22 13.17 -28.73
CA GLN A 89 -24.90 13.53 -28.20
C GLN A 89 -24.63 12.88 -26.84
N LEU A 90 -25.61 12.92 -25.92
CA LEU A 90 -25.51 12.24 -24.64
C LEU A 90 -25.36 10.73 -24.81
N GLY A 91 -26.09 10.13 -25.77
CA GLY A 91 -25.96 8.71 -26.10
C GLY A 91 -24.55 8.33 -26.57
N VAL A 92 -23.90 9.17 -27.37
CA VAL A 92 -22.49 8.98 -27.79
C VAL A 92 -21.55 9.12 -26.59
N ALA A 93 -21.71 10.17 -25.79
CA ALA A 93 -20.87 10.40 -24.61
C ALA A 93 -20.96 9.25 -23.60
N ILE A 94 -22.16 8.72 -23.33
CA ILE A 94 -22.35 7.57 -22.44
C ILE A 94 -21.62 6.32 -22.96
N ARG A 95 -21.66 6.06 -24.27
CA ARG A 95 -20.92 4.93 -24.86
C ARG A 95 -19.42 5.09 -24.71
N GLU A 96 -18.90 6.29 -24.96
CA GLU A 96 -17.49 6.62 -24.80
C GLU A 96 -17.03 6.44 -23.35
N TYR A 97 -17.78 6.97 -22.38
CA TYR A 97 -17.45 6.81 -20.96
C TYR A 97 -17.48 5.34 -20.51
N ARG A 98 -18.39 4.52 -21.05
CA ARG A 98 -18.41 3.08 -20.78
C ARG A 98 -17.15 2.40 -21.33
N ALA A 99 -16.76 2.70 -22.57
CA ALA A 99 -15.54 2.15 -23.17
C ALA A 99 -14.29 2.55 -22.36
N GLN A 100 -14.19 3.82 -21.93
CA GLN A 100 -13.08 4.29 -21.09
C GLN A 100 -13.04 3.58 -19.74
N THR A 101 -14.21 3.32 -19.13
CA THR A 101 -14.30 2.60 -17.86
C THR A 101 -13.84 1.14 -18.01
N GLU A 102 -14.15 0.48 -19.13
CA GLU A 102 -13.69 -0.88 -19.41
C GLU A 102 -12.17 -0.94 -19.56
N VAL A 103 -11.57 0.02 -20.29
CA VAL A 103 -10.12 0.14 -20.42
C VAL A 103 -9.44 0.35 -19.07
N LEU A 104 -9.98 1.25 -18.23
CA LEU A 104 -9.43 1.51 -16.90
C LEU A 104 -9.54 0.27 -15.98
N ARG A 105 -10.61 -0.51 -16.08
CA ARG A 105 -10.74 -1.78 -15.35
C ARG A 105 -9.69 -2.79 -15.80
N ALA A 106 -9.50 -2.96 -17.11
CA ALA A 106 -8.48 -3.86 -17.65
C ALA A 106 -7.07 -3.45 -17.22
N GLN A 107 -6.76 -2.15 -17.21
CA GLN A 107 -5.48 -1.65 -16.69
C GLN A 107 -5.32 -1.92 -15.18
N GLY A 108 -6.39 -1.77 -14.41
CA GLY A 108 -6.40 -2.09 -12.98
C GLY A 108 -6.10 -3.57 -12.70
N GLU A 109 -6.67 -4.48 -13.47
CA GLU A 109 -6.41 -5.92 -13.36
C GLU A 109 -4.94 -6.26 -13.68
N ILE A 110 -4.37 -5.66 -14.73
CA ILE A 110 -2.95 -5.87 -15.09
C ILE A 110 -2.03 -5.38 -13.96
N VAL A 111 -2.31 -4.20 -13.39
CA VAL A 111 -1.51 -3.65 -12.27
C VAL A 111 -1.61 -4.55 -11.04
N GLN A 112 -2.80 -5.04 -10.70
CA GLN A 112 -2.99 -5.96 -9.57
C GLN A 112 -2.24 -7.28 -9.77
N GLU A 113 -2.26 -7.85 -10.98
CA GLU A 113 -1.49 -9.05 -11.28
C GLU A 113 0.02 -8.78 -11.20
N GLY A 114 0.49 -7.63 -11.67
CA GLY A 114 1.87 -7.18 -11.51
C GLY A 114 2.30 -7.11 -10.04
N VAL A 115 1.45 -6.55 -9.17
CA VAL A 115 1.69 -6.50 -7.72
C VAL A 115 1.73 -7.91 -7.11
N ARG A 116 0.83 -8.81 -7.53
CA ARG A 116 0.79 -10.19 -7.03
C ARG A 116 2.05 -10.96 -7.42
N VAL A 117 2.51 -10.82 -8.66
CA VAL A 117 3.76 -11.44 -9.15
C VAL A 117 4.97 -10.86 -8.41
N GLY A 118 5.04 -9.54 -8.26
CA GLY A 118 6.11 -8.88 -7.51
C GLY A 118 6.20 -9.34 -6.05
N ARG A 119 5.05 -9.52 -5.39
CA ARG A 119 5.00 -10.05 -4.02
C ARG A 119 5.56 -11.47 -3.92
N ARG A 120 5.17 -12.37 -4.84
CA ARG A 120 5.71 -13.74 -4.88
C ARG A 120 7.23 -13.75 -5.12
N GLN A 121 7.73 -12.87 -5.99
CA GLN A 121 9.17 -12.73 -6.24
C GLN A 121 9.93 -12.27 -5.00
N ILE A 122 9.40 -11.28 -4.27
CA ILE A 122 10.00 -10.81 -3.01
C ILE A 122 10.02 -11.93 -1.96
N GLU A 123 8.93 -12.69 -1.83
CA GLU A 123 8.84 -13.83 -0.91
C GLU A 123 9.87 -14.92 -1.27
N ALA A 124 10.02 -15.26 -2.55
CA ALA A 124 11.01 -16.24 -3.02
C ALA A 124 12.46 -15.76 -2.81
N ILE A 125 12.77 -14.49 -3.10
CA ILE A 125 14.10 -13.90 -2.83
C ILE A 125 14.39 -13.92 -1.33
N GLY A 126 13.40 -13.61 -0.50
CA GLY A 126 13.49 -13.67 0.95
C GLY A 126 13.83 -15.07 1.45
N GLN A 127 13.17 -16.10 0.91
CA GLN A 127 13.43 -17.51 1.24
C GLN A 127 14.86 -17.92 0.83
N HIS A 128 15.27 -17.65 -0.40
CA HIS A 128 16.63 -17.99 -0.85
C HIS A 128 17.73 -17.25 -0.08
N ALA A 129 17.50 -16.00 0.31
CA ALA A 129 18.43 -15.26 1.15
C ALA A 129 18.53 -15.88 2.55
N GLN A 130 17.41 -16.34 3.11
CA GLN A 130 17.38 -17.05 4.40
C GLN A 130 18.09 -18.41 4.32
N GLU A 131 17.83 -19.20 3.28
CA GLU A 131 18.48 -20.49 3.04
C GLU A 131 20.00 -20.34 2.91
N THR A 132 20.44 -19.38 2.09
CA THR A 132 21.87 -19.11 1.89
C THR A 132 22.54 -18.67 3.20
N ARG A 133 21.86 -17.83 3.99
CA ARG A 133 22.35 -17.41 5.30
C ARG A 133 22.45 -18.58 6.28
N ALA A 134 21.45 -19.47 6.29
CA ALA A 134 21.45 -20.65 7.15
C ALA A 134 22.60 -21.62 6.79
N LEU A 135 22.81 -21.88 5.49
CA LEU A 135 23.91 -22.72 5.02
C LEU A 135 25.28 -22.14 5.37
N ARG A 136 25.46 -20.82 5.20
CA ARG A 136 26.69 -20.12 5.59
C ARG A 136 26.95 -20.23 7.09
N LEU A 137 25.93 -19.99 7.92
CA LEU A 137 26.03 -20.14 9.38
C LEU A 137 26.36 -21.58 9.79
N ALA A 138 25.77 -22.58 9.13
CA ALA A 138 26.08 -23.99 9.39
C ALA A 138 27.52 -24.36 9.01
N ALA A 139 28.03 -23.84 7.90
CA ALA A 139 29.43 -24.04 7.50
C ALA A 139 30.41 -23.36 8.47
N GLU A 140 30.14 -22.10 8.84
CA GLU A 140 30.92 -21.36 9.84
C GLU A 140 30.89 -22.06 11.22
N TRP A 141 29.75 -22.64 11.59
CA TRP A 141 29.59 -23.44 12.79
C TRP A 141 30.47 -24.69 12.79
N ASN A 142 30.40 -25.51 11.75
CA ASN A 142 31.19 -26.74 11.67
C ASN A 142 32.70 -26.47 11.81
N LEU A 143 33.17 -25.37 11.22
CA LEU A 143 34.57 -24.96 11.33
C LEU A 143 34.92 -24.51 12.77
N THR A 144 34.04 -23.71 13.40
CA THR A 144 34.24 -23.21 14.76
C THR A 144 34.20 -24.34 15.80
N VAL A 145 33.24 -25.27 15.70
CA VAL A 145 33.17 -26.44 16.59
C VAL A 145 34.41 -27.29 16.48
N ARG A 146 34.92 -27.49 15.27
CA ARG A 146 36.15 -28.25 15.06
C ARG A 146 37.33 -27.56 15.76
N GLU A 147 37.48 -26.25 15.64
CA GLU A 147 38.53 -25.50 16.33
C GLU A 147 38.38 -25.57 17.85
N LEU A 148 37.18 -25.34 18.39
CA LEU A 148 36.90 -25.46 19.83
C LEU A 148 37.20 -26.88 20.34
N THR A 149 36.80 -27.91 19.60
CA THR A 149 37.03 -29.31 19.97
C THR A 149 38.52 -29.65 19.97
N LEU A 150 39.30 -29.14 19.01
CA LEU A 150 40.76 -29.30 18.99
C LEU A 150 41.41 -28.63 20.20
N LEU A 151 40.95 -27.44 20.59
CA LEU A 151 41.45 -26.75 21.80
C LEU A 151 41.11 -27.53 23.07
N LEU A 152 39.87 -28.05 23.20
CA LEU A 152 39.48 -28.90 24.32
C LEU A 152 40.29 -30.20 24.37
N THR A 153 40.58 -30.79 23.21
CA THR A 153 41.42 -31.99 23.09
C THR A 153 42.85 -31.71 23.59
N ALA A 154 43.43 -30.57 23.18
CA ALA A 154 44.75 -30.16 23.65
C ALA A 154 44.77 -29.93 25.17
N MET A 155 43.75 -29.25 25.70
CA MET A 155 43.60 -29.01 27.15
C MET A 155 43.47 -30.32 27.93
N PHE A 156 42.67 -31.28 27.44
CA PHE A 156 42.53 -32.58 28.07
C PHE A 156 43.86 -33.33 28.14
N ARG A 157 44.63 -33.34 27.04
CA ARG A 157 45.92 -33.99 26.98
C ARG A 157 46.99 -33.32 27.85
N LEU A 158 46.89 -32.02 28.07
CA LEU A 158 47.76 -31.32 29.03
C LEU A 158 47.43 -31.71 30.48
N ALA A 159 46.14 -31.85 30.81
CA ALA A 159 45.72 -32.19 32.16
C ALA A 159 46.02 -33.65 32.54
N PHE A 160 45.89 -34.59 31.61
CA PHE A 160 46.05 -36.03 31.88
C PHE A 160 47.34 -36.65 31.32
N GLY A 161 48.16 -35.87 30.60
CA GLY A 161 49.33 -36.36 29.88
C GLY A 161 49.01 -37.07 28.56
N TRP A 162 49.98 -37.13 27.65
CA TRP A 162 49.85 -37.80 26.34
C TRP A 162 50.05 -39.32 26.45
N ARG A 163 50.90 -39.76 27.37
CA ARG A 163 51.25 -41.16 27.59
C ARG A 163 51.10 -41.51 29.06
N ARG A 164 50.56 -42.68 29.35
CA ARG A 164 50.57 -43.28 30.67
C ARG A 164 51.61 -44.39 30.71
N MET A 165 52.23 -44.60 31.87
CA MET A 165 52.96 -45.85 32.11
C MET A 165 51.93 -46.98 32.23
N GLY A 166 52.00 -47.92 31.30
CA GLY A 166 51.26 -49.19 31.28
C GLY A 166 52.24 -50.37 31.24
N GLY A 167 51.71 -51.59 31.13
CA GLY A 167 52.53 -52.82 31.13
C GLY A 167 52.85 -53.36 32.52
N ASP A 168 53.62 -54.46 32.53
CA ASP A 168 54.10 -55.13 33.74
C ASP A 168 55.05 -54.17 34.49
N PRO A 169 54.98 -54.01 35.83
CA PRO A 169 55.93 -53.20 36.61
C PRO A 169 57.42 -53.47 36.30
N ASP A 170 57.75 -54.67 35.83
CA ASP A 170 59.12 -55.07 35.46
C ASP A 170 59.49 -54.68 34.01
N GLU A 171 58.52 -54.42 33.12
CA GLU A 171 58.71 -53.90 31.75
C GLU A 171 57.69 -52.79 31.43
N PRO A 172 57.93 -51.56 31.92
CA PRO A 172 57.02 -50.46 31.70
C PRO A 172 56.97 -50.07 30.21
N THR A 173 55.76 -50.06 29.67
CA THR A 173 55.47 -49.57 28.32
C THR A 173 54.72 -48.25 28.38
N LEU A 174 55.04 -47.35 27.46
CA LEU A 174 54.33 -46.08 27.35
C LEU A 174 53.10 -46.29 26.46
N GLU A 175 51.92 -46.31 27.07
CA GLU A 175 50.66 -46.41 26.34
C GLU A 175 50.08 -45.02 26.07
N GLU A 176 49.60 -44.80 24.85
CA GLU A 176 48.88 -43.58 24.52
C GLU A 176 47.51 -43.57 25.20
N VAL A 177 47.16 -42.46 25.84
CA VAL A 177 45.85 -42.32 26.47
C VAL A 177 44.80 -42.10 25.37
N PRO A 178 43.81 -43.00 25.22
CA PRO A 178 42.77 -42.82 24.22
C PRO A 178 41.94 -41.57 24.56
N LEU A 179 41.68 -40.76 23.54
CA LEU A 179 40.80 -39.61 23.71
C LEU A 179 39.37 -40.10 23.98
N PRO A 180 38.69 -39.56 25.00
CA PRO A 180 37.27 -39.81 25.18
C PRO A 180 36.49 -39.31 23.95
N GLY A 181 35.33 -39.92 23.70
CA GLY A 181 34.43 -39.45 22.64
C GLY A 181 34.05 -37.97 22.81
N PRO A 182 33.61 -37.28 21.76
CA PRO A 182 33.40 -35.83 21.78
C PRO A 182 32.45 -35.33 22.87
N GLU A 183 31.37 -36.06 23.14
CA GLU A 183 30.42 -35.74 24.22
C GLU A 183 31.04 -35.93 25.61
N GLU A 184 31.81 -37.00 25.78
CA GLU A 184 32.44 -37.33 27.06
C GLU A 184 33.66 -36.45 27.35
N LEU A 185 34.39 -36.02 26.32
CA LEU A 185 35.50 -35.07 26.42
C LEU A 185 35.04 -33.75 27.03
N ALA A 186 33.95 -33.18 26.50
CA ALA A 186 33.40 -31.93 26.99
C ALA A 186 32.95 -32.03 28.45
N LEU A 187 32.29 -33.13 28.82
CA LEU A 187 31.87 -33.40 30.20
C LEU A 187 33.06 -33.61 31.15
N ARG A 188 34.11 -34.31 30.72
CA ARG A 188 35.33 -34.51 31.51
C ARG A 188 36.07 -33.20 31.72
N ILE A 189 36.18 -32.35 30.67
CA ILE A 189 36.71 -30.99 30.80
C ILE A 189 35.90 -30.19 31.82
N LEU A 190 34.57 -30.19 31.72
CA LEU A 190 33.70 -29.49 32.67
C LEU A 190 33.96 -29.91 34.11
N ARG A 191 34.15 -31.20 34.37
CA ARG A 191 34.42 -31.74 35.71
C ARG A 191 35.79 -31.36 36.26
N MET A 192 36.78 -31.11 35.40
CA MET A 192 38.10 -30.62 35.83
C MET A 192 38.11 -29.14 36.15
N LEU A 193 37.19 -28.36 35.56
CA LEU A 193 37.14 -26.92 35.75
C LEU A 193 36.42 -26.54 37.04
N PRO A 194 36.84 -25.45 37.71
CA PRO A 194 36.24 -25.01 38.95
C PRO A 194 34.75 -24.68 38.73
N ALA A 195 33.92 -25.08 39.70
CA ALA A 195 32.52 -24.72 39.74
C ALA A 195 32.31 -23.34 40.39
N ALA A 196 33.26 -22.91 41.24
CA ALA A 196 33.23 -21.61 41.92
C ALA A 196 34.59 -20.87 41.82
N PRO A 197 34.58 -19.51 41.84
CA PRO A 197 35.81 -18.72 41.77
C PRO A 197 36.88 -19.10 42.83
N ARG A 198 36.43 -19.47 44.03
CA ARG A 198 37.31 -19.86 45.15
C ARG A 198 38.10 -21.15 44.88
N GLU A 199 37.52 -22.09 44.12
CA GLU A 199 38.17 -23.35 43.73
C GLU A 199 39.24 -23.11 42.66
N GLY A 200 39.05 -22.08 41.81
CA GLY A 200 40.00 -21.71 40.78
C GLY A 200 41.35 -21.21 41.33
N TRP A 201 41.35 -20.60 42.51
CA TRP A 201 42.55 -20.02 43.12
C TRP A 201 43.46 -21.05 43.80
N THR A 202 42.95 -22.26 44.03
CA THR A 202 43.71 -23.37 44.63
C THR A 202 44.34 -24.29 43.59
N LEU A 203 44.08 -24.06 42.30
CA LEU A 203 44.59 -24.90 41.20
C LEU A 203 45.95 -24.39 40.72
N GLU A 204 46.99 -25.21 40.87
CA GLU A 204 48.23 -25.05 40.12
C GLU A 204 47.99 -25.48 38.66
N MET A 205 48.10 -24.53 37.73
CA MET A 205 47.81 -24.75 36.32
C MET A 205 49.07 -24.64 35.46
N ASP A 206 49.24 -25.59 34.54
CA ASP A 206 50.26 -25.48 33.49
C ASP A 206 50.02 -24.20 32.64
N PRO A 207 51.03 -23.33 32.46
CA PRO A 207 50.93 -22.15 31.59
C PRO A 207 50.42 -22.45 30.18
N ARG A 208 50.72 -23.64 29.63
CA ARG A 208 50.21 -24.10 28.32
C ARG A 208 48.70 -24.29 28.35
N PHE A 209 48.17 -24.85 29.44
CA PHE A 209 46.72 -25.01 29.62
C PHE A 209 46.04 -23.63 29.70
N ALA A 210 46.61 -22.68 30.45
CA ALA A 210 46.09 -21.32 30.55
C ALA A 210 46.04 -20.61 29.17
N ARG A 211 47.08 -20.78 28.34
CA ARG A 211 47.10 -20.23 26.97
C ARG A 211 46.01 -20.85 26.08
N HIS A 212 45.83 -22.16 26.12
CA HIS A 212 44.78 -22.83 25.33
C HIS A 212 43.37 -22.46 25.81
N ALA A 213 43.17 -22.36 27.13
CA ALA A 213 41.93 -21.86 27.73
C ALA A 213 41.61 -20.44 27.24
N ARG A 214 42.59 -19.53 27.22
CA ARG A 214 42.42 -18.17 26.72
C ARG A 214 42.02 -18.15 25.24
N ARG A 215 42.74 -18.91 24.41
CA ARG A 215 42.45 -19.02 22.98
C ARG A 215 41.04 -19.59 22.73
N TYR A 216 40.60 -20.55 23.53
CA TYR A 216 39.23 -21.06 23.49
C TYR A 216 38.21 -19.95 23.78
N LEU A 217 38.40 -19.18 24.85
CA LEU A 217 37.51 -18.07 25.21
C LEU A 217 37.41 -17.05 24.07
N GLU A 218 38.52 -16.68 23.44
CA GLU A 218 38.56 -15.72 22.33
C GLU A 218 37.83 -16.21 21.08
N VAL A 219 38.05 -17.47 20.69
CA VAL A 219 37.37 -18.09 19.53
C VAL A 219 35.86 -18.17 19.79
N TYR A 220 35.46 -18.55 21.00
CA TYR A 220 34.06 -18.64 21.41
C TYR A 220 33.36 -17.26 21.41
N GLU A 221 33.99 -16.22 21.99
CA GLU A 221 33.43 -14.86 22.00
C GLU A 221 33.31 -14.27 20.60
N ARG A 222 34.33 -14.47 19.75
CA ARG A 222 34.30 -14.03 18.35
C ARG A 222 33.17 -14.70 17.57
N PHE A 223 32.86 -15.95 17.90
CA PHE A 223 31.72 -16.67 17.33
C PHE A 223 30.39 -16.11 17.86
N LEU A 224 30.23 -15.95 19.17
CA LEU A 224 29.01 -15.39 19.77
C LEU A 224 28.67 -14.00 19.22
N ALA A 225 29.67 -13.16 18.96
CA ALA A 225 29.48 -11.83 18.41
C ALA A 225 28.88 -11.83 16.98
N ARG A 226 29.04 -12.93 16.22
CA ARG A 226 28.53 -13.06 14.85
C ARG A 226 27.10 -13.62 14.78
N LEU A 227 26.61 -14.17 15.88
CA LEU A 227 25.28 -14.77 15.93
C LEU A 227 24.18 -13.70 16.02
N PRO A 228 23.03 -13.94 15.35
CA PRO A 228 21.88 -13.06 15.49
C PRO A 228 21.39 -13.08 16.94
N ARG A 229 21.08 -11.89 17.48
CA ARG A 229 20.33 -11.77 18.73
C ARG A 229 18.88 -12.14 18.47
N ARG A 230 18.25 -12.83 19.43
CA ARG A 230 16.88 -13.37 19.37
C ARG A 230 15.82 -12.35 18.92
N GLU A 231 16.04 -11.06 19.19
CA GLU A 231 15.14 -9.95 18.84
C GLU A 231 15.24 -9.51 17.37
N ALA A 232 16.34 -9.81 16.67
CA ALA A 232 16.63 -9.31 15.33
C ALA A 232 16.30 -10.30 14.20
N ALA A 233 16.02 -11.56 14.52
CA ALA A 233 15.70 -12.59 13.54
C ALA A 233 14.41 -13.29 13.96
N GLY A 234 13.32 -13.01 13.27
CA GLY A 234 12.07 -13.74 13.43
C GLY A 234 12.32 -15.25 13.29
N GLY A 235 12.35 -15.97 14.40
CA GLY A 235 12.29 -17.42 14.46
C GLY A 235 13.50 -18.19 13.91
N GLY A 236 14.72 -17.66 13.96
CA GLY A 236 15.91 -18.48 13.70
C GLY A 236 16.11 -19.54 14.79
N MET A 237 16.23 -20.82 14.42
CA MET A 237 16.34 -21.97 15.35
C MET A 237 17.63 -21.98 16.19
N ILE A 238 18.62 -21.15 15.83
CA ILE A 238 19.94 -21.08 16.46
C ILE A 238 20.21 -19.61 16.81
N ASP A 239 20.12 -19.28 18.09
CA ASP A 239 20.37 -17.93 18.62
C ASP A 239 21.49 -17.92 19.67
N ARG A 240 21.96 -16.72 20.03
CA ARG A 240 22.99 -16.55 21.06
C ARG A 240 22.64 -17.26 22.38
N SER A 241 21.38 -17.18 22.82
CA SER A 241 20.95 -17.74 24.10
C SER A 241 21.02 -19.27 24.13
N PHE A 242 20.71 -19.91 23.00
CA PHE A 242 20.83 -21.36 22.82
C PHE A 242 22.29 -21.83 22.99
N PHE A 243 23.25 -21.08 22.42
CA PHE A 243 24.67 -21.44 22.57
C PHE A 243 25.21 -21.21 23.97
N GLU A 244 24.82 -20.12 24.62
CA GLU A 244 25.20 -19.87 26.02
C GLU A 244 24.68 -20.98 26.95
N ALA A 245 23.53 -21.59 26.65
CA ALA A 245 22.98 -22.74 27.39
C ALA A 245 23.65 -24.09 27.05
N SER A 246 24.41 -24.17 25.96
CA SER A 246 25.06 -25.40 25.51
C SER A 246 26.24 -25.82 26.39
N ILE A 247 26.74 -27.04 26.19
CA ILE A 247 27.91 -27.55 26.92
C ILE A 247 29.16 -26.68 26.71
N TYR A 248 29.33 -26.10 25.52
CA TYR A 248 30.43 -25.17 25.22
C TYR A 248 30.28 -23.84 25.96
N GLY A 249 29.05 -23.37 26.16
CA GLY A 249 28.74 -22.20 26.97
C GLY A 249 29.03 -22.43 28.45
N GLN A 250 28.71 -23.62 28.96
CA GLN A 250 29.09 -24.01 30.32
C GLN A 250 30.61 -24.11 30.49
N ILE A 251 31.34 -24.66 29.51
CA ILE A 251 32.80 -24.72 29.53
C ILE A 251 33.39 -23.31 29.52
N HIS A 252 32.88 -22.44 28.65
CA HIS A 252 33.29 -21.04 28.60
C HIS A 252 33.09 -20.34 29.96
N ALA A 253 31.92 -20.52 30.57
CA ALA A 253 31.60 -19.95 31.87
C ALA A 253 32.53 -20.45 32.99
N ARG A 254 32.94 -21.72 32.99
CA ARG A 254 33.89 -22.25 33.99
C ARG A 254 35.34 -21.84 33.72
N LEU A 255 35.75 -21.76 32.45
CA LEU A 255 37.08 -21.30 32.06
C LEU A 255 37.32 -19.84 32.42
N SER A 256 36.27 -19.00 32.40
CA SER A 256 36.39 -17.59 32.80
C SER A 256 36.59 -17.39 34.31
N LEU A 257 36.34 -18.43 35.12
CA LEU A 257 36.62 -18.45 36.57
C LEU A 257 38.09 -18.74 36.89
N LEU A 258 38.85 -19.26 35.93
CA LEU A 258 40.26 -19.53 36.15
C LEU A 258 41.00 -18.22 36.42
N PRO A 259 41.94 -18.20 37.39
CA PRO A 259 42.75 -17.02 37.63
C PRO A 259 43.44 -16.64 36.33
N ARG A 260 43.37 -15.35 35.98
CA ARG A 260 44.16 -14.85 34.85
C ARG A 260 45.61 -15.12 35.22
N PRO A 261 46.40 -15.78 34.37
CA PRO A 261 47.83 -15.78 34.59
C PRO A 261 48.23 -14.30 34.65
N ALA A 262 48.74 -13.86 35.82
CA ALA A 262 49.62 -12.70 35.82
C ALA A 262 50.63 -13.01 34.72
N GLU A 263 50.78 -12.08 33.78
CA GLU A 263 51.63 -12.21 32.59
C GLU A 263 52.79 -13.15 32.90
N ALA A 264 52.82 -14.31 32.24
CA ALA A 264 53.95 -15.22 32.37
C ALA A 264 55.14 -14.48 31.75
N GLU A 265 55.77 -13.64 32.56
CA GLU A 265 57.04 -12.99 32.30
C GLU A 265 58.05 -14.08 31.92
N ALA A 266 58.76 -13.80 30.83
CA ALA A 266 59.84 -14.56 30.21
C ALA A 266 59.44 -15.69 29.23
N GLU A 267 59.53 -15.37 27.94
CA GLU A 267 60.00 -16.33 26.93
C GLU A 267 61.35 -16.95 27.37
N PRO A 268 61.65 -18.18 26.93
CA PRO A 268 62.75 -18.28 25.98
C PRO A 268 62.48 -19.26 24.82
N GLU A 269 62.93 -18.82 23.64
CA GLU A 269 63.56 -19.63 22.59
C GLU A 269 62.74 -20.75 21.91
N LEU A 270 62.23 -20.41 20.73
CA LEU A 270 62.37 -21.31 19.57
C LEU A 270 63.84 -21.73 19.48
N GLY A 271 64.12 -23.01 19.73
CA GLY A 271 65.45 -23.57 19.61
C GLY A 271 66.07 -23.30 18.25
N ALA A 272 67.14 -22.52 18.25
CA ALA A 272 68.17 -22.62 17.23
C ALA A 272 69.09 -23.78 17.63
N ALA A 273 68.92 -24.93 16.98
CA ALA A 273 69.95 -25.95 16.77
C ALA A 273 69.39 -26.99 15.78
N ALA A 274 69.36 -26.62 14.50
CA ALA A 274 69.59 -27.61 13.45
C ALA A 274 71.11 -27.70 13.30
N ASP A 275 71.65 -28.84 13.73
CA ASP A 275 72.84 -29.42 13.11
C ASP A 275 72.57 -29.70 11.63
#